data_AF-A0A653V693-F1
#
_entry.id   AF-A0A653V693-F1
#
_cell.length_a   1.000
_cell.length_b   1.000
_cell.length_c   1.000
_cell.angle_alpha   90.00
_cell.angle_beta   90.00
_cell.angle_gamma   90.00
#
_symmetry.space_group_name_H-M   'P 1'
#
loop_
_entity.id
_entity.type
_entity.pdbx_description
1 polymer ?
#
loop_
_entity_poly.entity_id
_entity_poly.type
_entity_poly.pdbx_seq_one_letter_code
_entity_poly.pdbx_strand_id
1 'polypeptide(L)' 'MSLGDKAKDATQKIVGKVEEKVGEHTDDQELHAQGKKDQHMGEARMQTEKAKDAVDDK' A
#
# COMPACT_ATOMS: atom_id res chain seq x y z
N MET A 1 -26.41 18.62 -12.62
CA MET A 1 -25.61 17.38 -12.75
C MET A 1 -26.45 16.39 -13.53
N SER A 2 -26.04 16.08 -14.76
CA SER A 2 -26.85 15.35 -15.75
C SER A 2 -26.94 13.87 -15.38
N LEU A 3 -27.97 13.16 -15.87
CA LEU A 3 -28.14 11.70 -15.68
C LEU A 3 -26.91 10.91 -16.17
N GLY A 4 -26.20 11.44 -17.18
CA GLY A 4 -24.94 10.88 -17.67
C GLY A 4 -23.79 10.93 -16.65
N ASP A 5 -23.75 11.94 -15.77
CA ASP A 5 -22.74 12.02 -14.71
C ASP A 5 -22.96 10.91 -13.67
N LYS A 6 -24.22 10.68 -13.26
CA LYS A 6 -24.56 9.61 -12.30
C LYS A 6 -24.25 8.21 -12.84
N ALA A 7 -24.47 7.97 -14.13
CA ALA A 7 -24.15 6.69 -14.76
C ALA A 7 -22.64 6.45 -14.87
N LYS A 8 -21.86 7.50 -15.20
CA LYS A 8 -20.39 7.42 -15.21
C LYS A 8 -19.83 7.18 -13.81
N ASP A 9 -20.35 7.86 -12.78
CA ASP A 9 -19.97 7.65 -11.39
C ASP A 9 -20.26 6.22 -10.92
N ALA A 10 -21.45 5.69 -11.24
CA ALA A 10 -21.82 4.32 -10.89
C ALA A 10 -20.94 3.28 -11.61
N THR A 11 -20.64 3.52 -12.89
CA THR A 11 -19.80 2.63 -13.69
C THR A 11 -18.36 2.64 -13.19
N GLN A 12 -17.79 3.81 -12.90
CA GLN A 12 -16.45 3.93 -12.32
C GLN A 12 -16.36 3.27 -10.94
N LYS A 13 -17.39 3.40 -10.10
CA LYS A 13 -17.43 2.68 -8.80
C LYS A 13 -17.49 1.17 -8.95
N ILE A 14 -18.21 0.66 -9.95
CA ILE A 14 -18.29 -0.78 -10.21
C ILE A 14 -16.97 -1.30 -10.77
N VAL A 15 -16.41 -0.62 -11.79
CA VAL A 15 -15.11 -0.98 -12.38
C VAL A 15 -14.02 -0.93 -11.33
N GLY A 16 -13.94 0.15 -10.53
CA GLY A 16 -12.97 0.28 -9.44
C GLY A 16 -13.13 -0.81 -8.38
N LYS A 17 -14.35 -1.21 -8.01
CA LYS A 17 -14.58 -2.34 -7.11
C LYS A 17 -14.16 -3.68 -7.70
N VAL A 18 -14.31 -3.86 -9.01
CA VAL A 18 -13.87 -5.08 -9.69
C VAL A 18 -12.36 -5.10 -9.78
N GLU A 19 -11.70 -4.00 -10.13
CA GLU A 19 -10.24 -3.88 -10.13
C GLU A 19 -9.65 -4.05 -8.72
N GLU A 20 -10.28 -3.49 -7.69
CA GLU A 20 -9.87 -3.68 -6.29
C GLU A 20 -9.99 -5.15 -5.89
N LYS A 21 -11.13 -5.81 -6.19
CA LYS A 21 -11.32 -7.23 -5.85
C LYS A 21 -10.44 -8.17 -6.65
N VAL A 22 -10.24 -7.88 -7.94
CA VAL A 22 -9.38 -8.67 -8.82
C VAL A 22 -7.93 -8.43 -8.45
N GLY A 23 -7.53 -7.20 -8.12
CA GLY A 23 -6.22 -6.87 -7.56
C GLY A 23 -5.97 -7.61 -6.24
N GLU A 24 -6.90 -7.56 -5.28
CA GLU A 24 -6.81 -8.28 -3.99
C GLU A 24 -6.81 -9.81 -4.14
N HIS A 25 -7.35 -10.35 -5.25
CA HIS A 25 -7.31 -11.79 -5.55
C HIS A 25 -6.17 -12.21 -6.48
N THR A 26 -5.61 -11.31 -7.29
CA THR A 26 -4.61 -11.60 -8.31
C THR A 26 -3.21 -11.25 -7.83
N ASP A 27 -3.07 -10.22 -7.00
CA ASP A 27 -1.89 -9.94 -6.18
C ASP A 27 -2.14 -10.55 -4.79
N ASP A 28 -1.23 -11.31 -4.20
CA ASP A 28 -0.23 -10.68 -3.36
C ASP A 28 0.94 -11.66 -3.09
N GLN A 29 1.55 -12.26 -4.11
CA GLN A 29 2.87 -12.88 -3.92
C GLN A 29 3.99 -11.87 -4.11
N GLU A 30 3.84 -10.95 -5.07
CA GLU A 30 4.83 -9.91 -5.34
C GLU A 30 4.69 -8.74 -4.35
N LEU A 31 3.46 -8.24 -4.12
CA LEU A 31 3.17 -7.22 -3.10
C LEU A 31 3.48 -7.69 -1.68
N HIS A 32 3.14 -8.92 -1.29
CA HIS A 32 3.46 -9.44 0.05
C HIS A 32 4.96 -9.72 0.23
N ALA A 33 5.68 -10.05 -0.85
CA ALA A 33 7.13 -10.12 -0.83
C ALA A 33 7.78 -8.73 -0.74
N GLN A 34 7.23 -7.72 -1.43
CA GLN A 34 7.67 -6.32 -1.32
C GLN A 34 7.38 -5.75 0.07
N GLY A 35 6.18 -5.95 0.60
CA GLY A 35 5.78 -5.52 1.94
C GLY A 35 6.64 -6.15 3.04
N LYS A 36 6.97 -7.45 2.94
CA LYS A 36 7.93 -8.08 3.86
C LYS A 36 9.35 -7.51 3.74
N LYS A 37 9.83 -7.24 2.51
CA LYS A 37 11.14 -6.60 2.30
C LYS A 37 11.18 -5.18 2.86
N ASP A 38 10.11 -4.41 2.68
CA ASP A 38 9.99 -3.04 3.20
C ASP A 38 9.87 -3.03 4.73
N GLN A 39 9.16 -3.99 5.32
CA GLN A 39 9.13 -4.17 6.77
C GLN A 39 10.54 -4.47 7.32
N HIS A 40 11.28 -5.39 6.70
CA HIS A 40 12.65 -5.70 7.12
C HIS A 40 13.61 -4.52 6.95
N MET A 41 13.52 -3.77 5.85
CA MET A 41 14.32 -2.55 5.68
C MET A 41 13.95 -1.47 6.69
N GLY A 42 12.65 -1.29 6.97
CA GLY A 42 12.16 -0.34 7.96
C GLY A 42 12.63 -0.66 9.38
N GLU A 43 12.56 -1.92 9.79
CA GLU A 43 13.08 -2.37 11.09
C GLU A 43 14.59 -2.21 11.19
N ALA A 44 15.34 -2.57 10.15
CA ALA A 44 16.79 -2.40 10.11
C ALA A 44 17.19 -0.92 10.23
N ARG A 45 16.44 -0.03 9.55
CA ARG A 45 16.65 1.42 9.62
C ARG A 45 16.33 1.97 11.00
N MET A 46 15.19 1.60 11.59
CA MET A 46 14.84 2.00 12.95
C MET A 46 15.85 1.51 13.99
N GLN A 47 16.36 0.29 13.87
CA GLN A 47 17.40 -0.20 14.78
C GLN A 47 18.72 0.54 14.59
N THR A 48 19.08 0.87 13.35
CA THR A 48 20.27 1.66 13.05
C THR A 48 20.14 3.09 13.59
N GLU A 49 18.98 3.72 13.41
CA GLU A 49 18.71 5.06 13.94
C GLU A 49 18.68 5.06 15.45
N LYS A 50 18.02 4.10 16.11
CA LYS A 50 18.07 3.97 17.58
C LYS A 50 19.49 3.76 18.10
N ALA A 51 20.30 2.96 17.41
CA ALA A 51 21.70 2.76 17.77
C ALA A 51 22.47 4.07 17.64
N LYS A 52 22.30 4.81 16.54
CA LYS A 52 22.92 6.13 16.33
C LYS A 52 22.49 7.13 17.39
N ASP A 53 21.20 7.25 17.66
CA ASP A 53 20.66 8.14 18.69
C ASP A 53 21.26 7.81 20.06
N ALA A 54 21.39 6.53 20.41
CA ALA A 54 21.99 6.11 21.68
C ALA A 54 23.52 6.32 21.78
N VAL A 55 24.24 6.47 20.66
CA VAL A 55 25.66 6.88 20.66
C VAL A 55 25.85 8.39 20.55
N ASP A 56 24.93 9.11 19.90
CA ASP A 56 24.95 10.58 19.81
C ASP A 56 24.48 11.24 21.12
N ASP A 57 23.65 10.59 21.94
CA ASP A 57 23.16 11.10 23.23
C ASP A 57 24.18 10.95 24.40
N LYS A 58 25.45 10.57 24.12
CA LYS A 58 26.49 10.33 25.13
C LYS A 58 27.70 11.27 25.03
#